data_AF-A0A6L4ZB92-F1
#
_entry.id   AF-A0A6L4ZB92-F1
#
_cell.length_a   1.000
_cell.length_b   1.000
_cell.length_c   1.000
_cell.angle_alpha   90.00
_cell.angle_beta   90.00
_cell.angle_gamma   90.00
#
_symmetry.space_group_name_H-M   'P 1'
#
loop_
_entity.id
_entity.type
_entity.pdbx_description
1 polymer ?
#
loop_
_entity_poly.entity_id
_entity_poly.type
_entity_poly.pdbx_seq_one_letter_code
_entity_poly.pdbx_strand_id
1 'polypeptide(L)'
;MPEVSKMKIADEILANPVEMFKNDDQIFIKALNSLNWYELISLVEKQNLLLLLTDSTIQKLFPVQRRTYYTNARRLLSKYALPAPR
;
A
#
# COMPACT_ATOMS: atom_id res chain seq x y z
N MET A 1 14.72 -9.39 17.13
CA MET A 1 15.04 -8.34 16.14
C MET A 1 15.35 -7.06 16.89
N PRO A 2 16.58 -6.53 16.82
CA PRO A 2 17.01 -5.41 17.64
C PRO A 2 16.33 -4.12 17.18
N GLU A 3 15.91 -3.27 18.11
CA GLU A 3 15.06 -2.10 17.84
C GLU A 3 15.67 -1.08 16.86
N VAL A 4 17.01 -1.01 16.81
CA VAL A 4 17.76 -0.15 15.88
C VAL A 4 17.45 -0.47 14.42
N SER A 5 17.17 -1.73 14.08
CA SER A 5 16.78 -2.11 12.71
C SER A 5 15.36 -1.66 12.37
N LYS A 6 14.46 -1.54 13.35
CA LYS A 6 13.07 -1.12 13.11
C LYS A 6 12.97 0.38 12.82
N MET A 7 13.71 1.21 13.57
CA MET A 7 13.77 2.64 13.33
C MET A 7 14.32 2.96 11.94
N LYS A 8 15.42 2.31 11.53
CA LYS A 8 15.98 2.49 10.19
C LYS A 8 14.98 2.16 9.06
N ILE A 9 14.27 1.04 9.18
CA ILE A 9 13.25 0.65 8.20
C ILE A 9 12.10 1.68 8.18
N ALA A 10 11.70 2.20 9.34
CA ALA A 10 10.66 3.24 9.40
C ALA A 10 11.12 4.54 8.71
N ASP A 11 12.36 4.97 8.96
CA ASP A 11 12.94 6.15 8.33
C ASP A 11 13.05 5.98 6.80
N GLU A 12 13.45 4.80 6.33
CA GLU A 12 13.51 4.46 4.91
C GLU A 12 12.12 4.47 4.24
N ILE A 13 11.10 3.94 4.93
CA ILE A 13 9.71 4.00 4.45
C ILE A 13 9.24 5.45 4.37
N LEU A 14 9.52 6.28 5.38
CA LEU A 14 9.10 7.69 5.36
C LEU A 14 9.84 8.50 4.30
N ALA A 15 11.08 8.15 3.98
CA ALA A 15 11.86 8.82 2.94
C ALA A 15 11.33 8.51 1.53
N ASN A 16 11.04 7.24 1.22
CA ASN A 16 10.56 6.82 -0.11
C ASN A 16 9.54 5.67 -0.03
N PRO A 17 8.30 5.94 0.42
CA PRO A 17 7.33 4.89 0.75
C PRO A 17 6.89 4.08 -0.47
N VAL A 18 6.71 4.76 -1.61
CA VAL A 18 6.28 4.11 -2.87
C VAL A 18 7.33 3.11 -3.35
N GLU A 19 8.60 3.48 -3.32
CA GLU A 19 9.70 2.62 -3.78
C GLU A 19 9.91 1.44 -2.84
N MET A 20 9.88 1.67 -1.52
CA MET A 20 9.94 0.59 -0.53
C MET A 20 8.83 -0.43 -0.73
N PHE A 21 7.58 0.02 -0.94
CA PHE A 21 6.46 -0.89 -1.15
C PHE A 21 6.49 -1.64 -2.49
N LYS A 22 7.15 -1.08 -3.53
CA LYS A 22 7.37 -1.79 -4.79
C LYS A 22 8.43 -2.89 -4.68
N ASN A 23 9.48 -2.63 -3.91
CA ASN A 23 10.63 -3.51 -3.80
C ASN A 23 10.46 -4.58 -2.71
N ASP A 24 9.66 -4.30 -1.68
CA ASP A 24 9.38 -5.22 -0.58
C ASP A 24 7.86 -5.39 -0.34
N ASP A 25 7.33 -6.44 -0.98
CA ASP A 25 5.93 -6.85 -0.83
C ASP A 25 5.57 -7.20 0.63
N GLN A 26 6.50 -7.71 1.44
CA GLN A 26 6.19 -8.06 2.84
C GLN A 26 5.98 -6.81 3.69
N ILE A 27 6.79 -5.78 3.48
CA ILE A 27 6.60 -4.48 4.13
C ILE A 27 5.26 -3.89 3.71
N PHE A 28 4.93 -3.94 2.41
CA PHE A 28 3.66 -3.42 1.94
C PHE A 28 2.46 -4.19 2.50
N ILE A 29 2.51 -5.52 2.54
CA ILE A 29 1.47 -6.35 3.17
C ILE A 29 1.31 -6.01 4.65
N LYS A 30 2.40 -5.77 5.38
CA LYS A 30 2.33 -5.30 6.78
C LYS A 30 1.64 -3.94 6.87
N ALA A 31 1.99 -2.99 6.01
CA ALA A 31 1.35 -1.68 5.96
C ALA A 31 -0.17 -1.80 5.70
N LEU A 32 -0.60 -2.66 4.77
CA LEU A 32 -2.03 -2.92 4.49
C LEU A 32 -2.77 -3.54 5.68
N ASN A 33 -2.09 -4.26 6.57
CA ASN A 33 -2.71 -4.84 7.76
C ASN A 33 -2.70 -3.90 8.97
N SER A 34 -1.72 -3.01 9.05
CA SER A 34 -1.49 -2.14 10.20
C SER A 34 -2.09 -0.74 10.05
N LEU A 35 -2.08 -0.17 8.85
CA LEU A 35 -2.54 1.19 8.59
C LEU A 35 -3.99 1.18 8.10
N ASN A 36 -4.72 2.23 8.48
CA ASN A 36 -6.03 2.50 7.92
C ASN A 36 -5.93 3.10 6.51
N TRP A 37 -7.06 3.17 5.82
CA TRP A 37 -7.11 3.61 4.43
C TRP A 37 -6.63 5.06 4.22
N TYR A 38 -6.94 5.96 5.16
CA TYR A 38 -6.52 7.36 5.07
C TYR A 38 -5.01 7.50 5.26
N GLU A 39 -4.44 6.77 6.23
CA GLU A 39 -2.99 6.73 6.46
C GLU A 39 -2.23 6.21 5.23
N LEU A 40 -2.72 5.13 4.61
CA LEU A 40 -2.12 4.58 3.39
C LEU A 40 -2.15 5.60 2.23
N ILE A 41 -3.28 6.28 2.03
CA ILE A 41 -3.38 7.31 0.99
C ILE A 41 -2.48 8.51 1.31
N SER A 42 -2.40 8.93 2.57
CA SER A 42 -1.51 10.02 2.98
C SER A 42 -0.04 9.68 2.72
N LEU A 43 0.34 8.42 2.95
CA LEU A 43 1.72 7.97 2.84
C LEU A 43 2.23 7.84 1.40
N VAL A 44 1.42 7.29 0.48
CA VAL A 44 1.86 7.03 -0.91
C VAL A 44 1.09 7.81 -1.97
N GLU A 45 0.08 8.58 -1.61
CA GLU A 45 -0.88 9.19 -2.54
C GLU A 45 -1.77 8.18 -3.28
N LYS A 46 -2.92 8.67 -3.73
CA LYS A 46 -3.96 7.88 -4.39
C LYS A 46 -3.46 7.15 -5.64
N GLN A 47 -2.71 7.84 -6.51
CA GLN A 47 -2.21 7.26 -7.77
C GLN A 47 -1.24 6.10 -7.52
N ASN A 48 -0.31 6.25 -6.58
CA ASN A 48 0.67 5.19 -6.35
C ASN A 48 0.04 4.03 -5.60
N LEU A 49 -0.91 4.27 -4.70
CA LEU A 49 -1.66 3.20 -4.04
C LEU A 49 -2.43 2.34 -5.06
N LEU A 50 -3.00 2.95 -6.10
CA LEU A 50 -3.63 2.22 -7.21
C LEU A 50 -2.64 1.31 -7.94
N LEU A 51 -1.42 1.80 -8.20
CA LEU A 51 -0.36 1.04 -8.87
C LEU A 51 0.18 -0.10 -7.98
N LEU A 52 0.27 0.13 -6.68
CA LEU A 52 0.77 -0.84 -5.69
C LEU A 52 -0.23 -1.98 -5.42
N LEU A 53 -1.54 -1.71 -5.48
CA LEU A 53 -2.60 -2.71 -5.23
C LEU A 53 -2.79 -3.69 -6.41
N THR A 54 -1.74 -4.39 -6.81
CA THR A 54 -1.80 -5.40 -7.88
C THR A 54 -2.62 -6.63 -7.45
N ASP A 55 -3.09 -7.42 -8.42
CA ASP A 55 -3.79 -8.68 -8.11
C ASP A 55 -2.90 -9.63 -7.32
N SER A 56 -1.59 -9.66 -7.63
CA SER A 56 -0.59 -10.43 -6.87
C SER A 56 -0.56 -10.02 -5.40
N THR A 57 -0.44 -8.72 -5.13
CA THR A 57 -0.40 -8.20 -3.77
C THR A 57 -1.70 -8.48 -3.02
N ILE A 58 -2.85 -8.27 -3.66
CA ILE A 58 -4.17 -8.52 -3.04
C ILE A 58 -4.34 -10.00 -2.69
N GLN A 59 -3.91 -10.93 -3.55
CA GLN A 59 -4.03 -12.37 -3.28
C GLN A 59 -3.18 -12.85 -2.11
N LYS A 60 -2.08 -12.13 -1.80
CA LYS A 60 -1.23 -12.43 -0.64
C LYS A 60 -1.86 -12.00 0.69
N LEU A 61 -2.93 -11.19 0.68
CA LEU A 61 -3.58 -10.73 1.90
C LEU A 61 -4.34 -11.86 2.60
N PHE A 62 -4.20 -11.89 3.92
CA PHE A 62 -4.95 -12.75 4.82
C PHE A 62 -5.47 -11.92 6.00
N PRO A 63 -6.72 -12.14 6.46
CA PRO A 63 -7.66 -13.16 5.99
C PRO A 63 -8.37 -12.78 4.68
N VAL A 64 -9.12 -13.72 4.08
CA VAL A 64 -9.75 -13.53 2.74
C VAL A 64 -10.62 -12.28 2.65
N GLN A 65 -11.25 -11.85 3.75
CA GLN A 65 -12.06 -10.63 3.81
C GLN A 65 -11.25 -9.38 3.45
N ARG A 66 -9.94 -9.35 3.78
CA ARG A 66 -9.04 -8.26 3.38
C ARG A 66 -8.88 -8.19 1.87
N ARG A 67 -8.85 -9.34 1.18
CA ARG A 67 -8.79 -9.38 -0.29
C ARG A 67 -10.00 -8.68 -0.88
N THR A 68 -11.21 -9.04 -0.43
CA THR A 68 -12.46 -8.41 -0.89
C THR A 68 -12.46 -6.91 -0.65
N TYR A 69 -11.99 -6.46 0.53
CA TYR A 69 -11.87 -5.04 0.84
C TYR A 69 -10.96 -4.30 -0.15
N TYR A 70 -9.72 -4.79 -0.34
CA TYR A 70 -8.75 -4.11 -1.21
C TYR A 70 -9.05 -4.25 -2.70
N THR A 71 -9.71 -5.31 -3.14
CA THR A 71 -10.27 -5.42 -4.50
C THR A 71 -11.29 -4.32 -4.75
N ASN A 72 -12.22 -4.10 -3.81
CA ASN A 72 -13.23 -3.04 -3.91
C ASN A 72 -12.57 -1.66 -3.87
N ALA A 73 -11.59 -1.46 -2.99
CA ALA A 73 -10.85 -0.22 -2.88
C ALA A 73 -10.12 0.11 -4.19
N ARG A 74 -9.42 -0.86 -4.80
CA ARG A 74 -8.78 -0.68 -6.11
C ARG A 74 -9.79 -0.30 -7.20
N ARG A 75 -10.95 -0.97 -7.23
CA ARG A 75 -12.02 -0.65 -8.19
C ARG A 75 -12.51 0.79 -8.04
N LEU A 76 -12.72 1.26 -6.80
CA LEU A 76 -13.12 2.64 -6.52
C LEU A 76 -12.02 3.63 -6.90
N LEU A 77 -10.76 3.34 -6.55
CA LEU A 77 -9.62 4.17 -6.93
C LEU A 77 -9.52 4.34 -8.44
N SER A 78 -9.67 3.26 -9.20
CA SER A 78 -9.66 3.28 -10.66
C SER A 78 -10.85 4.04 -11.25
N LYS A 79 -12.06 3.84 -10.73
CA LYS A 79 -13.28 4.51 -11.23
C LYS A 79 -13.27 6.02 -11.02
N TYR A 80 -12.71 6.47 -9.89
CA TYR A 80 -12.66 7.88 -9.51
C TYR A 80 -11.26 8.49 -9.69
N ALA A 81 -10.34 7.81 -10.37
CA ALA A 81 -9.14 8.46 -10.87
C ALA A 81 -9.62 9.46 -11.93
N LEU A 82 -9.47 10.75 -11.65
CA LEU A 82 -9.80 11.77 -12.63
C LEU A 82 -9.03 11.45 -13.92
N PRO A 83 -9.64 11.58 -15.11
CA PRO A 83 -8.89 11.44 -16.34
C PRO A 83 -7.73 12.44 -16.28
N ALA A 84 -6.51 11.96 -16.50
CA ALA A 84 -5.36 12.85 -16.59
C ALA A 84 -5.69 13.94 -17.64
N PRO A 85 -5.49 15.24 -17.33
CA PRO A 85 -5.67 16.26 -18.33
C PRO A 85 -4.77 15.91 -19.53
N ARG A 86 -5.39 15.82 -20.71
CA ARG A 86 -4.70 15.57 -21.98
C ARG A 86 -3.72 16.69 -22.28
#